data_AF-A0A5N6K5U1-F1
#
_entry.id   AF-A0A5N6K5U1-F1
#
_cell.length_a   1.000
_cell.length_b   1.000
_cell.length_c   1.000
_cell.angle_alpha   90.00
_cell.angle_beta   90.00
_cell.angle_gamma   90.00
#
_symmetry.space_group_name_H-M   'P 1'
#
loop_
_entity.id
_entity.type
_entity.pdbx_description
1 polymer ?
#
loop_
_entity_poly.entity_id
_entity_poly.type
_entity_poly.pdbx_seq_one_letter_code
_entity_poly.pdbx_strand_id
1 'polypeptide(L)'
;MSSLLSLLYFTLLYFTLLYFTLLFIGIKYHIDGYDICGYDICGRNTISTEYLVSDVETSRAEFVRGFGLGDRLGRGLGERKEGRKEEVRGEAEMMAMNRDGEGKERGEVKSEAENENQNQNENLQDDLDALEGLESEEKEFMKDSEIDRILKAFRLDAYAVLDLQPGVADSDIKRCYRVKSLLIHPDKTRNPLAPDAFDRLKKAQTELMDEKHRERLDESIADARMLIMRERGLDRDSEEVRAPSEEFKRAWREKTKFVLIDNEQRRRRQVKAQMQEEGREMKRVEEEAELRKRKRESEVKWEETREERIGSWREFAKKGGGAGGGEKRKKKKVKPLG
;
A
#
# COMPACT_ATOMS: atom_id res chain seq x y z
N MET A 1 15.33 62.19 30.74
CA MET A 1 15.30 60.72 30.89
C MET A 1 14.63 60.00 29.71
N SER A 2 13.69 60.63 28.99
CA SER A 2 12.96 60.01 27.87
C SER A 2 13.81 59.65 26.64
N SER A 3 14.89 60.37 26.36
CA SER A 3 15.74 60.14 25.17
C SER A 3 16.64 58.90 25.31
N LEU A 4 17.07 58.55 26.52
CA LEU A 4 17.93 57.39 26.77
C LEU A 4 17.14 56.07 26.70
N LEU A 5 15.88 56.09 27.15
CA LEU A 5 14.96 54.95 27.02
C LEU A 5 14.59 54.67 25.56
N SER A 6 14.44 55.72 24.73
CA SER A 6 14.20 55.56 23.30
C SER A 6 15.40 54.94 22.57
N LEU A 7 16.62 55.40 22.89
CA LEU A 7 17.84 54.82 22.32
C LEU A 7 18.03 53.35 22.73
N LEU A 8 17.79 53.01 24.00
CA LEU A 8 17.83 51.61 24.47
C LEU A 8 16.80 50.74 23.75
N TYR A 9 15.57 51.23 23.55
CA TYR A 9 14.54 50.50 22.81
C TYR A 9 14.94 50.27 21.35
N PHE A 10 15.47 51.28 20.67
CA PHE A 10 15.94 51.14 19.29
C PHE A 10 17.13 50.19 19.16
N THR A 11 18.06 50.20 20.12
CA THR A 11 19.18 49.25 20.11
C THR A 11 18.72 47.82 20.35
N LEU A 12 17.81 47.58 21.29
CA LEU A 12 17.25 46.25 21.54
C LEU A 12 16.46 45.73 20.33
N LEU A 13 15.69 46.59 19.65
CA LEU A 13 14.95 46.22 18.45
C LEU A 13 15.87 45.91 17.26
N TYR A 14 17.00 46.63 17.15
CA TYR A 14 18.02 46.35 16.15
C TYR A 14 18.71 45.00 16.40
N PHE A 15 19.10 44.71 17.65
CA PHE A 15 19.72 43.42 17.99
C PHE A 15 18.78 42.22 17.84
N THR A 16 17.48 42.37 18.14
CA THR A 16 16.51 41.29 17.91
C THR A 16 16.28 41.04 16.43
N LEU A 17 16.18 42.09 15.59
CA LEU A 17 16.10 41.94 14.13
C LEU A 17 17.38 41.33 13.54
N LEU A 18 18.56 41.71 14.05
CA LEU A 18 19.83 41.11 13.62
C LEU A 18 19.93 39.63 14.01
N TYR A 19 19.45 39.26 15.20
CA TYR A 19 19.40 37.88 15.66
C TYR A 19 18.44 37.02 14.82
N PHE A 20 17.24 37.53 14.52
CA PHE A 20 16.28 36.81 13.67
C PHE A 20 16.74 36.67 12.22
N THR A 21 17.42 37.67 11.67
CA THR A 21 18.02 37.58 10.32
C THR A 21 19.19 36.60 10.30
N LEU A 22 20.05 36.58 11.32
CA LEU A 22 21.12 35.58 11.44
C LEU A 22 20.58 34.16 11.67
N LEU A 23 19.47 33.99 12.39
CA LEU A 23 18.81 32.68 12.54
C LEU A 23 18.20 32.19 11.21
N PHE A 24 17.61 33.09 10.42
CA PHE A 24 17.10 32.75 9.08
C PHE A 24 18.21 32.45 8.06
N ILE A 25 19.34 33.14 8.16
CA ILE A 25 20.52 32.85 7.34
C ILE A 25 21.17 31.53 7.79
N GLY A 26 21.26 31.26 9.09
CA GLY A 26 21.83 30.03 9.65
C GLY A 26 21.04 28.76 9.31
N ILE A 27 19.71 28.86 9.13
CA ILE A 27 18.88 27.73 8.68
C ILE A 27 19.07 27.46 7.17
N LYS A 28 19.49 28.46 6.37
CA LYS A 28 19.65 28.32 4.92
C LYS A 28 21.01 27.73 4.50
N TYR A 29 22.01 27.70 5.39
CA TYR A 29 23.34 27.15 5.10
C TYR A 29 23.58 25.72 5.61
N HIS A 30 22.55 25.02 6.10
CA HIS A 30 22.66 23.61 6.51
C HIS A 30 21.83 22.64 5.64
N ILE A 31 21.68 22.93 4.34
CA ILE A 31 21.01 22.03 3.39
C ILE A 31 21.78 21.80 2.07
N ASP A 32 22.87 22.51 1.76
CA ASP A 32 23.59 22.30 0.49
C ASP A 32 25.07 21.96 0.73
N GLY A 33 25.40 20.66 0.67
CA GLY A 33 26.77 20.16 0.67
C GLY A 33 26.86 18.66 0.40
N TYR A 34 27.42 18.32 -0.78
CA TYR A 34 27.91 17.03 -1.28
C TYR A 34 26.87 16.04 -1.85
N ASP A 35 27.01 15.46 -3.04
CA ASP A 35 27.93 15.64 -4.15
C ASP A 35 27.33 14.96 -5.39
N ILE A 36 27.39 15.62 -6.53
CA ILE A 36 27.12 15.05 -7.85
C ILE A 36 28.40 14.33 -8.27
N CYS A 37 28.40 13.00 -8.22
CA CYS A 37 29.39 12.19 -8.91
C CYS A 37 28.68 11.39 -10.00
N GLY A 38 28.84 11.86 -11.24
CA GLY A 38 28.51 11.08 -12.41
C GLY A 38 29.44 9.89 -12.54
N TYR A 39 28.90 8.76 -12.97
CA TYR A 39 29.69 7.73 -13.63
C TYR A 39 28.91 7.14 -14.79
N ASP A 40 29.52 7.29 -15.95
CA ASP A 40 29.12 6.76 -17.24
C ASP A 40 29.15 5.23 -17.30
N ILE A 41 28.35 4.78 -18.27
CA ILE A 41 28.26 3.48 -18.93
C ILE A 41 29.62 2.80 -19.17
N CYS A 42 29.77 1.57 -18.67
CA CYS A 42 30.29 0.39 -19.38
C CYS A 42 30.62 -0.74 -18.39
N GLY A 43 30.03 -1.92 -18.56
CA GLY A 43 30.45 -3.07 -17.76
C GLY A 43 29.48 -4.24 -17.80
N ARG A 44 29.34 -4.84 -18.98
CA ARG A 44 28.75 -6.17 -19.17
C ARG A 44 29.46 -7.17 -18.24
N ASN A 45 28.78 -7.62 -17.18
CA ASN A 45 29.16 -8.81 -16.43
C ASN A 45 27.91 -9.64 -16.15
N THR A 46 27.80 -10.71 -16.94
CA THR A 46 27.03 -11.90 -16.62
C THR A 46 27.46 -12.41 -15.25
N ILE A 47 26.60 -12.25 -14.24
CA ILE A 47 26.72 -12.97 -12.97
C ILE A 47 25.68 -14.08 -13.03
N SER A 48 26.18 -15.31 -13.07
CA SER A 48 25.43 -16.55 -13.07
C SER A 48 24.37 -16.58 -11.97
N THR A 49 23.16 -16.89 -12.39
CA THR A 49 22.05 -17.38 -11.56
C THR A 49 22.34 -18.82 -11.11
N GLU A 50 23.28 -18.99 -10.19
CA GLU A 50 23.45 -20.20 -9.38
C GLU A 50 23.79 -19.71 -7.97
N TYR A 51 23.27 -20.36 -6.94
CA TYR A 51 23.29 -19.97 -5.51
C TYR A 51 22.08 -19.20 -4.97
N LEU A 52 20.86 -19.67 -5.25
CA LEU A 52 19.74 -19.64 -4.29
C LEU A 52 18.86 -20.90 -4.45
N VAL A 53 19.48 -22.08 -4.58
CA VAL A 53 18.80 -23.38 -4.54
C VAL A 53 19.59 -24.31 -3.60
N SER A 54 19.57 -23.97 -2.33
CA SER A 54 19.91 -24.84 -1.21
C SER A 54 19.18 -24.21 -0.03
N ASP A 55 18.35 -24.97 0.67
CA ASP A 55 17.59 -24.59 1.90
C ASP A 55 16.06 -24.47 1.78
N VAL A 56 15.44 -24.90 0.66
CA VAL A 56 13.96 -25.10 0.56
C VAL A 56 13.54 -26.57 0.56
N GLU A 57 14.45 -27.50 0.88
CA GLU A 57 14.12 -28.94 1.00
C GLU A 57 14.00 -29.44 2.44
N THR A 58 14.44 -28.66 3.44
CA THR A 58 14.43 -29.12 4.85
C THR A 58 13.13 -28.77 5.59
N SER A 59 12.34 -27.78 5.15
CA SER A 59 11.08 -27.40 5.82
C SER A 59 9.82 -28.01 5.21
N ARG A 60 9.93 -28.72 4.08
CA ARG A 60 8.82 -29.44 3.44
C ARG A 60 8.56 -30.83 4.07
N ALA A 61 9.50 -31.33 4.87
CA ALA A 61 9.43 -32.63 5.53
C ALA A 61 8.77 -32.62 6.93
N GLU A 62 8.52 -31.44 7.51
CA GLU A 62 7.89 -31.33 8.84
C GLU A 62 6.41 -30.89 8.77
N PHE A 63 5.99 -30.22 7.70
CA PHE A 63 4.60 -29.75 7.56
C PHE A 63 3.60 -30.84 7.12
N VAL A 64 4.08 -32.00 6.64
CA VAL A 64 3.24 -33.16 6.23
C VAL A 64 3.14 -34.24 7.34
N ARG A 65 3.68 -33.98 8.53
CA ARG A 65 3.52 -34.89 9.69
C ARG A 65 2.43 -34.46 10.70
N GLY A 66 1.66 -33.41 10.39
CA GLY A 66 0.68 -32.83 11.33
C GLY A 66 -0.79 -33.24 11.13
N PHE A 67 -1.15 -33.88 10.01
CA PHE A 67 -2.55 -34.25 9.73
C PHE A 67 -2.60 -35.67 9.15
N GLY A 68 -2.75 -36.65 10.04
CA GLY A 68 -2.78 -38.07 9.68
C GLY A 68 -3.27 -38.96 10.82
N LEU A 69 -4.33 -38.54 11.52
CA LEU A 69 -5.11 -39.41 12.41
C LEU A 69 -6.32 -39.94 11.63
N GLY A 70 -6.03 -40.82 10.67
CA GLY A 70 -6.99 -41.60 9.93
C GLY A 70 -6.34 -42.92 9.55
N ASP A 71 -6.98 -44.02 9.94
CA ASP A 71 -6.67 -45.38 9.52
C ASP A 71 -5.41 -46.04 10.07
N ARG A 72 -5.44 -46.37 11.37
CA ARG A 72 -4.72 -47.56 11.87
C ARG A 72 -5.29 -48.19 13.14
N LEU A 73 -6.57 -48.53 13.18
CA LEU A 73 -7.09 -49.55 14.11
C LEU A 73 -8.21 -50.36 13.44
N GLY A 74 -7.83 -51.15 12.45
CA GLY A 74 -8.73 -52.09 11.78
C GLY A 74 -7.94 -53.29 11.32
N ARG A 75 -7.59 -54.18 12.26
CA ARG A 75 -7.18 -55.58 12.04
C ARG A 75 -6.96 -56.24 13.39
N GLY A 76 -7.82 -57.20 13.75
CA GLY A 76 -7.49 -58.23 14.74
C GLY A 76 -8.35 -58.31 15.99
N LEU A 77 -9.69 -58.31 15.89
CA LEU A 77 -10.55 -58.88 16.95
C LEU A 77 -11.74 -59.62 16.32
N GLY A 78 -11.40 -60.63 15.52
CA GLY A 78 -12.35 -61.52 14.88
C GLY A 78 -11.85 -62.96 14.95
N GLU A 79 -11.38 -63.41 16.13
CA GLU A 79 -11.02 -64.82 16.39
C GLU A 79 -10.80 -65.04 17.89
N ARG A 80 -11.89 -64.92 18.66
CA ARG A 80 -12.06 -65.63 19.94
C ARG A 80 -13.55 -65.72 20.29
N LYS A 81 -14.34 -66.21 19.34
CA LYS A 81 -15.77 -66.54 19.51
C LYS A 81 -16.01 -68.04 19.39
N GLU A 82 -15.23 -68.84 20.10
CA GLU A 82 -15.59 -70.23 20.44
C GLU A 82 -14.57 -70.71 21.47
N GLY A 83 -15.01 -71.00 22.69
CA GLY A 83 -14.12 -71.32 23.82
C GLY A 83 -14.30 -70.47 25.08
N ARG A 84 -15.35 -69.64 25.16
CA ARG A 84 -15.84 -69.09 26.43
C ARG A 84 -17.38 -69.00 26.42
N LYS A 85 -18.02 -70.10 26.06
CA LYS A 85 -19.47 -70.30 26.19
C LYS A 85 -19.84 -71.48 27.09
N GLU A 86 -18.86 -72.12 27.72
CA GLU A 86 -19.10 -73.28 28.58
C GLU A 86 -18.56 -73.11 30.02
N GLU A 87 -17.93 -71.97 30.33
CA GLU A 87 -17.46 -71.61 31.68
C GLU A 87 -18.23 -70.41 32.25
N VAL A 88 -19.42 -70.10 31.72
CA VAL A 88 -20.34 -69.11 32.30
C VAL A 88 -21.72 -69.74 32.58
N ARG A 89 -21.83 -71.06 32.40
CA ARG A 89 -23.04 -71.83 32.73
C ARG A 89 -22.94 -72.49 34.12
N GLY A 90 -21.74 -72.61 34.69
CA GLY A 90 -21.53 -73.14 36.04
C GLY A 90 -21.73 -72.13 37.17
N GLU A 91 -21.59 -70.82 36.91
CA GLU A 91 -21.79 -69.78 37.95
C GLU A 91 -23.23 -69.28 38.02
N ALA A 92 -24.03 -69.47 36.97
CA ALA A 92 -25.43 -69.03 36.92
C ALA A 92 -26.38 -69.92 37.74
N GLU A 93 -25.98 -71.15 38.08
CA GLU A 93 -26.85 -72.09 38.81
C GLU A 93 -26.61 -72.07 40.34
N MET A 94 -25.50 -71.50 40.81
CA MET A 94 -25.20 -71.42 42.26
C MET A 94 -25.75 -70.16 42.94
N MET A 95 -26.30 -69.20 42.18
CA MET A 95 -26.96 -68.00 42.72
C MET A 95 -28.49 -68.13 42.86
N ALA A 96 -29.08 -69.29 42.53
CA ALA A 96 -30.54 -69.49 42.53
C ALA A 96 -31.14 -69.99 43.86
N MET A 97 -30.48 -69.77 45.01
CA MET A 97 -30.99 -70.12 46.34
C MET A 97 -30.79 -69.02 47.40
N ASN A 98 -30.94 -67.75 47.02
CA ASN A 98 -31.25 -66.66 47.98
C ASN A 98 -32.31 -65.76 47.34
N ARG A 99 -33.51 -66.31 47.21
CA ARG A 99 -34.72 -65.58 46.88
C ARG A 99 -35.63 -65.76 48.07
N ASP A 100 -35.62 -64.77 48.96
CA ASP A 100 -36.74 -64.29 49.77
C ASP A 100 -36.16 -63.35 50.83
N GLY A 101 -36.00 -62.08 50.44
CA GLY A 101 -35.67 -61.01 51.38
C GLY A 101 -34.79 -59.86 50.89
N GLU A 102 -34.77 -59.49 49.61
CA GLU A 102 -33.98 -58.30 49.14
C GLU A 102 -34.45 -57.81 47.75
N GLY A 103 -35.77 -57.69 47.57
CA GLY A 103 -36.39 -57.34 46.29
C GLY A 103 -36.61 -55.84 46.04
N LYS A 104 -36.08 -54.96 46.89
CA LYS A 104 -36.37 -53.51 46.83
C LYS A 104 -35.12 -52.63 46.65
N GLU A 105 -33.96 -53.02 47.16
CA GLU A 105 -32.76 -52.18 47.13
C GLU A 105 -31.91 -52.36 45.85
N ARG A 106 -31.95 -53.53 45.18
CA ARG A 106 -31.13 -53.79 43.97
C ARG A 106 -31.69 -53.16 42.68
N GLY A 107 -32.96 -52.75 42.69
CA GLY A 107 -33.60 -52.00 41.60
C GLY A 107 -33.29 -50.49 41.67
N GLU A 108 -33.26 -49.93 42.89
CA GLU A 108 -32.93 -48.52 43.14
C GLU A 108 -31.47 -48.21 42.76
N VAL A 109 -30.50 -49.04 43.20
CA VAL A 109 -29.07 -48.82 42.88
C VAL A 109 -28.78 -48.89 41.37
N LYS A 110 -29.56 -49.68 40.61
CA LYS A 110 -29.42 -49.75 39.16
C LYS A 110 -30.04 -48.55 38.45
N SER A 111 -31.19 -48.06 38.92
CA SER A 111 -31.79 -46.83 38.41
C SER A 111 -30.99 -45.58 38.77
N GLU A 112 -30.32 -45.56 39.93
CA GLU A 112 -29.46 -44.46 40.35
C GLU A 112 -28.17 -44.41 39.52
N ALA A 113 -27.51 -45.55 39.29
CA ALA A 113 -26.33 -45.62 38.43
C ALA A 113 -26.64 -45.30 36.95
N GLU A 114 -27.82 -45.68 36.44
CA GLU A 114 -28.26 -45.32 35.09
C GLU A 114 -28.62 -43.82 34.98
N ASN A 115 -29.22 -43.23 36.02
CA ASN A 115 -29.54 -41.81 36.10
C ASN A 115 -28.29 -40.93 36.30
N GLU A 116 -27.32 -41.36 37.10
CA GLU A 116 -26.01 -40.70 37.24
C GLU A 116 -25.22 -40.73 35.93
N ASN A 117 -25.26 -41.83 35.18
CA ASN A 117 -24.58 -41.94 33.88
C ASN A 117 -25.28 -41.11 32.79
N GLN A 118 -26.62 -41.00 32.84
CA GLN A 118 -27.37 -40.07 31.99
C GLN A 118 -27.05 -38.61 32.32
N ASN A 119 -27.05 -38.25 33.59
CA ASN A 119 -26.74 -36.89 34.05
C ASN A 119 -25.28 -36.50 33.77
N GLN A 120 -24.34 -37.45 33.84
CA GLN A 120 -22.95 -37.26 33.40
C GLN A 120 -22.83 -37.06 31.89
N ASN A 121 -23.60 -37.80 31.08
CA ASN A 121 -23.62 -37.65 29.63
C ASN A 121 -24.25 -36.32 29.19
N GLU A 122 -25.30 -35.86 29.88
CA GLU A 122 -25.91 -34.55 29.64
C GLU A 122 -24.96 -33.39 29.99
N ASN A 123 -24.27 -33.45 31.14
CA ASN A 123 -23.24 -32.45 31.48
C ASN A 123 -22.08 -32.42 30.47
N LEU A 124 -21.67 -33.59 29.94
CA LEU A 124 -20.65 -33.67 28.90
C LEU A 124 -21.14 -33.10 27.56
N GLN A 125 -22.42 -33.27 27.23
CA GLN A 125 -23.05 -32.69 26.04
C GLN A 125 -23.09 -31.15 26.16
N ASP A 126 -23.48 -30.63 27.33
CA ASP A 126 -23.50 -29.19 27.60
C ASP A 126 -22.08 -28.58 27.56
N ASP A 127 -21.07 -29.28 28.07
CA ASP A 127 -19.66 -28.88 28.00
C ASP A 127 -19.14 -28.86 26.55
N LEU A 128 -19.56 -29.81 25.72
CA LEU A 128 -19.21 -29.87 24.29
C LEU A 128 -19.86 -28.73 23.50
N ASP A 129 -21.14 -28.45 23.74
CA ASP A 129 -21.87 -27.36 23.08
C ASP A 129 -21.29 -25.99 23.49
N ALA A 130 -20.88 -25.83 24.76
CA ALA A 130 -20.18 -24.63 25.22
C ALA A 130 -18.82 -24.46 24.54
N LEU A 131 -18.07 -25.55 24.31
CA LEU A 131 -16.78 -25.50 23.62
C LEU A 131 -16.94 -25.16 22.13
N GLU A 132 -17.95 -25.70 21.46
CA GLU A 132 -18.25 -25.36 20.06
C GLU A 132 -18.65 -23.88 19.90
N GLY A 133 -19.43 -23.35 20.85
CA GLY A 133 -19.76 -21.93 20.93
C GLY A 133 -18.51 -21.05 20.96
N LEU A 134 -17.58 -21.35 21.86
CA LEU A 134 -16.30 -20.62 21.98
C LEU A 134 -15.44 -20.75 20.71
N GLU A 135 -15.37 -21.93 20.09
CA GLU A 135 -14.61 -22.12 18.84
C GLU A 135 -15.20 -21.29 17.69
N SER A 136 -16.53 -21.13 17.65
CA SER A 136 -17.20 -20.30 16.65
C SER A 136 -16.89 -18.80 16.84
N GLU A 137 -16.86 -18.34 18.09
CA GLU A 137 -16.49 -16.96 18.44
C GLU A 137 -15.02 -16.68 18.14
N GLU A 138 -14.12 -17.62 18.42
CA GLU A 138 -12.70 -17.53 18.07
C GLU A 138 -12.52 -17.40 16.55
N LYS A 139 -13.27 -18.19 15.76
CA LYS A 139 -13.26 -18.11 14.30
C LYS A 139 -13.76 -16.75 13.80
N GLU A 140 -14.80 -16.17 14.42
CA GLU A 140 -15.29 -14.83 14.08
C GLU A 140 -14.26 -13.75 14.43
N PHE A 141 -13.65 -13.82 15.61
CA PHE A 141 -12.59 -12.90 16.04
C PHE A 141 -11.38 -12.95 15.10
N MET A 142 -10.96 -14.14 14.67
CA MET A 142 -9.84 -14.31 13.74
C MET A 142 -10.13 -13.71 12.36
N LYS A 143 -11.38 -13.81 11.87
CA LYS A 143 -11.81 -13.16 10.62
C LYS A 143 -11.73 -11.64 10.75
N ASP A 144 -12.25 -11.09 11.83
CA ASP A 144 -12.27 -9.64 12.06
C ASP A 144 -10.86 -9.07 12.23
N SER A 145 -10.00 -9.77 12.97
CA SER A 145 -8.59 -9.42 13.13
C SER A 145 -7.85 -9.38 11.78
N GLU A 146 -8.12 -10.35 10.89
CA GLU A 146 -7.53 -10.38 9.56
C GLU A 146 -8.03 -9.25 8.65
N ILE A 147 -9.33 -8.94 8.70
CA ILE A 147 -9.93 -7.79 7.98
C ILE A 147 -9.24 -6.50 8.42
N ASP A 148 -9.12 -6.28 9.72
CA ASP A 148 -8.47 -5.12 10.30
C ASP A 148 -7.01 -5.00 9.88
N ARG A 149 -6.27 -6.13 9.87
CA ARG A 149 -4.87 -6.19 9.43
C ARG A 149 -4.73 -5.78 7.96
N ILE A 150 -5.58 -6.29 7.08
CA ILE A 150 -5.59 -5.96 5.64
C ILE A 150 -5.93 -4.47 5.41
N LEU A 151 -6.87 -3.92 6.17
CA LEU A 151 -7.26 -2.51 6.06
C LEU A 151 -6.17 -1.56 6.56
N LYS A 152 -5.42 -1.97 7.60
CA LYS A 152 -4.27 -1.25 8.16
C LYS A 152 -3.01 -1.37 7.29
N ALA A 153 -2.91 -2.39 6.45
CA ALA A 153 -1.80 -2.57 5.52
C ALA A 153 -1.71 -1.42 4.51
N PHE A 154 -0.48 -1.11 4.08
CA PHE A 154 -0.23 0.02 3.19
C PHE A 154 -0.68 -0.29 1.75
N ARG A 155 -1.48 0.60 1.15
CA ARG A 155 -2.15 0.35 -0.14
C ARG A 155 -1.23 0.15 -1.34
N LEU A 156 0.00 0.66 -1.29
CA LEU A 156 0.99 0.50 -2.36
C LEU A 156 1.90 -0.71 -2.15
N ASP A 157 1.82 -1.37 -0.98
CA ASP A 157 2.62 -2.55 -0.67
C ASP A 157 1.73 -3.79 -0.76
N ALA A 158 1.74 -4.42 -1.94
CA ALA A 158 0.95 -5.61 -2.22
C ALA A 158 1.40 -6.84 -1.40
N TYR A 159 2.69 -6.93 -1.07
CA TYR A 159 3.24 -8.01 -0.25
C TYR A 159 2.75 -7.92 1.20
N ALA A 160 2.73 -6.72 1.79
CA ALA A 160 2.20 -6.51 3.14
C ALA A 160 0.71 -6.86 3.27
N VAL A 161 -0.09 -6.60 2.24
CA VAL A 161 -1.52 -6.97 2.21
C VAL A 161 -1.69 -8.50 2.27
N LEU A 162 -0.95 -9.22 1.43
CA LEU A 162 -1.00 -10.68 1.38
C LEU A 162 -0.22 -11.39 2.50
N ASP A 163 0.60 -10.65 3.26
CA ASP A 163 1.51 -11.16 4.29
C ASP A 163 2.58 -12.11 3.73
N LEU A 164 3.19 -11.69 2.63
CA LEU A 164 4.24 -12.45 1.95
C LEU A 164 5.55 -11.68 1.99
N GLN A 165 6.66 -12.42 1.95
CA GLN A 165 7.98 -11.84 1.75
C GLN A 165 8.22 -11.65 0.23
N PRO A 166 8.94 -10.62 -0.22
CA PRO A 166 9.49 -10.54 -1.58
C PRO A 166 10.25 -11.81 -1.96
N GLY A 167 10.15 -12.21 -3.24
CA GLY A 167 10.84 -13.39 -3.79
C GLY A 167 10.04 -14.71 -3.75
N VAL A 168 8.79 -14.69 -3.29
CA VAL A 168 7.90 -15.88 -3.31
C VAL A 168 7.44 -16.25 -4.73
N ALA A 169 7.23 -17.54 -5.00
CA ALA A 169 6.74 -17.97 -6.32
C ALA A 169 5.27 -17.58 -6.54
N ASP A 170 4.88 -17.37 -7.80
CA ASP A 170 3.51 -17.00 -8.21
C ASP A 170 2.46 -17.99 -7.73
N SER A 171 2.85 -19.26 -7.62
CA SER A 171 1.97 -20.32 -7.12
C SER A 171 1.57 -20.11 -5.66
N ASP A 172 2.48 -19.58 -4.83
CA ASP A 172 2.24 -19.30 -3.42
C ASP A 172 1.40 -18.05 -3.25
N ILE A 173 1.60 -17.03 -4.10
CA ILE A 173 0.77 -15.82 -4.14
C ILE A 173 -0.70 -16.20 -4.40
N LYS A 174 -0.95 -17.07 -5.40
CA LYS A 174 -2.29 -17.59 -5.70
C LYS A 174 -2.85 -18.43 -4.55
N ARG A 175 -2.03 -19.26 -3.91
CA ARG A 175 -2.45 -20.09 -2.77
C ARG A 175 -2.88 -19.21 -1.59
N CYS A 176 -2.07 -18.23 -1.22
CA CYS A 176 -2.34 -17.30 -0.12
C CYS A 176 -3.60 -16.47 -0.41
N TYR A 177 -3.75 -15.97 -1.64
CA TYR A 177 -4.98 -15.29 -2.04
C TYR A 177 -6.21 -16.18 -1.86
N ARG A 178 -6.18 -17.44 -2.32
CA ARG A 178 -7.31 -18.37 -2.17
C ARG A 178 -7.67 -18.65 -0.71
N VAL A 179 -6.68 -18.85 0.15
CA VAL A 179 -6.91 -19.11 1.58
C VAL A 179 -7.51 -17.88 2.26
N LYS A 180 -6.91 -16.70 2.05
CA LYS A 180 -7.36 -15.46 2.69
C LYS A 180 -8.72 -14.99 2.18
N SER A 181 -8.94 -15.02 0.86
CA SER A 181 -10.21 -14.63 0.26
C SER A 181 -11.40 -15.46 0.75
N LEU A 182 -11.20 -16.76 1.04
CA LEU A 182 -12.23 -17.62 1.62
C LEU A 182 -12.48 -17.32 3.10
N LEU A 183 -11.47 -16.85 3.83
CA LEU A 183 -11.59 -16.47 5.23
C LEU A 183 -12.37 -15.16 5.39
N ILE A 184 -12.05 -14.15 4.57
CA ILE A 184 -12.64 -12.80 4.64
C ILE A 184 -13.78 -12.55 3.63
N HIS A 185 -14.35 -13.61 3.06
CA HIS A 185 -15.42 -13.46 2.07
C HIS A 185 -16.65 -12.79 2.69
N PRO A 186 -17.26 -11.77 2.04
CA PRO A 186 -18.35 -10.99 2.63
C PRO A 186 -19.59 -11.82 3.01
N ASP A 187 -19.81 -12.97 2.36
CA ASP A 187 -20.89 -13.93 2.69
C ASP A 187 -20.64 -14.69 4.01
N LYS A 188 -19.37 -14.91 4.39
CA LYS A 188 -18.99 -15.74 5.54
C LYS A 188 -18.65 -14.94 6.80
N THR A 189 -18.64 -13.62 6.69
CA THR A 189 -18.25 -12.67 7.73
C THR A 189 -19.40 -11.71 8.02
N ARG A 190 -19.69 -11.43 9.29
CA ARG A 190 -20.75 -10.49 9.68
C ARG A 190 -20.31 -9.01 9.62
N ASN A 191 -19.01 -8.77 9.39
CA ASN A 191 -18.40 -7.45 9.43
C ASN A 191 -18.69 -6.62 8.16
N PRO A 192 -19.15 -5.36 8.28
CA PRO A 192 -19.45 -4.50 7.13
C PRO A 192 -18.23 -4.08 6.31
N LEU A 193 -17.01 -4.18 6.86
CA LEU A 193 -15.77 -3.80 6.17
C LEU A 193 -15.13 -4.92 5.35
N ALA A 194 -15.67 -6.15 5.44
CA ALA A 194 -15.23 -7.29 4.66
C ALA A 194 -15.12 -7.04 3.13
N PRO A 195 -16.09 -6.39 2.45
CA PRO A 195 -15.95 -6.13 1.01
C PRO A 195 -14.75 -5.22 0.67
N ASP A 196 -14.45 -4.17 1.44
CA ASP A 196 -13.30 -3.30 1.17
C ASP A 196 -11.97 -4.05 1.38
N ALA A 197 -11.89 -4.91 2.40
CA ALA A 197 -10.73 -5.76 2.62
C ALA A 197 -10.55 -6.79 1.48
N PHE A 198 -11.64 -7.39 1.01
CA PHE A 198 -11.62 -8.35 -0.10
C PHE A 198 -11.14 -7.72 -1.40
N ASP A 199 -11.61 -6.50 -1.72
CA ASP A 199 -11.19 -5.76 -2.90
C ASP A 199 -9.70 -5.39 -2.84
N ARG A 200 -9.19 -5.00 -1.66
CA ARG A 200 -7.75 -4.76 -1.46
C ARG A 200 -6.92 -6.02 -1.68
N LEU A 201 -7.39 -7.15 -1.17
CA LEU A 201 -6.70 -8.44 -1.35
C LEU A 201 -6.64 -8.85 -2.83
N LYS A 202 -7.75 -8.67 -3.55
CA LYS A 202 -7.84 -8.95 -5.00
C LYS A 202 -6.96 -8.02 -5.82
N LYS A 203 -6.90 -6.74 -5.45
CA LYS A 203 -6.02 -5.76 -6.09
C LYS A 203 -4.55 -6.13 -5.88
N ALA A 204 -4.14 -6.45 -4.66
CA ALA A 204 -2.77 -6.86 -4.35
C ALA A 204 -2.35 -8.11 -5.15
N GLN A 205 -3.23 -9.11 -5.26
CA GLN A 205 -2.97 -10.29 -6.09
C GLN A 205 -2.78 -9.92 -7.57
N THR A 206 -3.60 -9.00 -8.10
CA THR A 206 -3.50 -8.56 -9.50
C THR A 206 -2.23 -7.76 -9.76
N GLU A 207 -1.77 -6.99 -8.77
CA GLU A 207 -0.53 -6.22 -8.84
C GLU A 207 0.72 -7.11 -8.79
N LEU A 208 0.76 -8.12 -7.92
CA LEU A 208 1.82 -9.14 -7.93
C LEU A 208 1.72 -10.09 -9.13
N MET A 209 0.52 -10.17 -9.71
CA MET A 209 0.15 -10.62 -11.06
C MET A 209 1.11 -10.26 -12.19
N ASP A 210 1.44 -8.98 -12.19
CA ASP A 210 2.07 -8.26 -13.29
C ASP A 210 3.56 -8.13 -13.04
N GLU A 211 4.35 -8.77 -13.89
CA GLU A 211 5.81 -8.79 -13.80
C GLU A 211 6.41 -7.38 -13.69
N LYS A 212 5.88 -6.41 -14.46
CA LYS A 212 6.39 -5.02 -14.46
C LYS A 212 6.08 -4.28 -13.16
N HIS A 213 4.97 -4.62 -12.52
CA HIS A 213 4.60 -4.01 -11.26
C HIS A 213 5.39 -4.64 -10.12
N ARG A 214 5.54 -5.96 -10.17
CA ARG A 214 6.34 -6.74 -9.24
C ARG A 214 7.81 -6.30 -9.23
N GLU A 215 8.44 -6.15 -10.39
CA GLU A 215 9.82 -5.68 -10.51
C GLU A 215 10.01 -4.32 -9.82
N ARG A 216 9.12 -3.34 -10.09
CA ARG A 216 9.18 -2.02 -9.45
C ARG A 216 8.97 -2.05 -7.93
N LEU A 217 8.11 -2.95 -7.44
CA LEU A 217 7.93 -3.15 -6.00
C LEU A 217 9.17 -3.78 -5.38
N ASP A 218 9.74 -4.81 -6.01
CA ASP A 218 10.94 -5.50 -5.55
C ASP A 218 12.16 -4.55 -5.54
N GLU A 219 12.31 -3.68 -6.55
CA GLU A 219 13.28 -2.59 -6.58
C GLU A 219 13.10 -1.63 -5.39
N SER A 220 11.88 -1.16 -5.15
CA SER A 220 11.59 -0.24 -4.03
C SER A 220 11.88 -0.89 -2.67
N ILE A 221 11.64 -2.20 -2.53
CA ILE A 221 11.93 -2.97 -1.31
C ILE A 221 13.44 -3.18 -1.14
N ALA A 222 14.17 -3.42 -2.22
CA ALA A 222 15.63 -3.52 -2.21
C ALA A 222 16.29 -2.18 -1.84
N ASP A 223 15.79 -1.07 -2.38
CA ASP A 223 16.21 0.29 -2.02
C ASP A 223 16.00 0.57 -0.53
N ALA A 224 14.85 0.18 0.02
CA ALA A 224 14.57 0.30 1.45
C ALA A 224 15.57 -0.49 2.31
N ARG A 225 15.95 -1.69 1.87
CA ARG A 225 16.99 -2.49 2.56
C ARG A 225 18.34 -1.78 2.53
N MET A 226 18.74 -1.24 1.38
CA MET A 226 20.01 -0.51 1.25
C MET A 226 20.04 0.76 2.10
N LEU A 227 18.93 1.48 2.23
CA LEU A 227 18.83 2.65 3.10
C LEU A 227 19.07 2.29 4.57
N ILE A 228 18.49 1.18 5.05
CA ILE A 228 18.72 0.71 6.44
C ILE A 228 20.17 0.31 6.64
N MET A 229 20.75 -0.41 5.69
CA MET A 229 22.16 -0.78 5.76
C MET A 229 23.05 0.46 5.85
N ARG A 230 22.75 1.51 5.09
CA ARG A 230 23.47 2.79 5.17
C ARG A 230 23.25 3.51 6.51
N GLU A 231 22.01 3.57 7.01
CA GLU A 231 21.69 4.21 8.29
C GLU A 231 22.37 3.53 9.49
N ARG A 232 22.48 2.20 9.45
CA ARG A 232 23.11 1.40 10.50
C ARG A 232 24.60 1.13 10.28
N GLY A 233 25.15 1.53 9.12
CA GLY A 233 26.54 1.24 8.74
C GLY A 233 26.84 -0.26 8.62
N LEU A 234 25.85 -1.05 8.20
CA LEU A 234 25.97 -2.51 8.07
C LEU A 234 26.47 -2.92 6.69
N ASP A 235 27.47 -3.80 6.65
CA ASP A 235 27.94 -4.42 5.42
C ASP A 235 27.00 -5.54 4.95
N ARG A 236 27.10 -5.91 3.65
CA ARG A 236 26.29 -6.96 3.01
C ARG A 236 26.43 -8.33 3.69
N ASP A 237 27.61 -8.61 4.24
CA ASP A 237 27.96 -9.89 4.86
C ASP A 237 27.71 -9.93 6.37
N SER A 238 27.16 -8.85 6.95
CA SER A 238 26.79 -8.83 8.37
C SER A 238 25.65 -9.82 8.67
N GLU A 239 25.72 -10.49 9.82
CA GLU A 239 24.74 -11.50 10.23
C GLU A 239 23.31 -10.94 10.29
N GLU A 240 23.16 -9.68 10.72
CA GLU A 240 21.87 -8.98 10.75
C GLU A 240 21.24 -8.78 9.37
N VAL A 241 22.04 -8.75 8.30
CA VAL A 241 21.57 -8.57 6.93
C VAL A 241 21.26 -9.92 6.28
N ARG A 242 22.00 -10.98 6.63
CA ARG A 242 21.77 -12.36 6.13
C ARG A 242 20.59 -13.03 6.82
N ALA A 243 20.50 -12.88 8.14
CA ALA A 243 19.41 -13.35 8.97
C ALA A 243 18.75 -12.14 9.67
N PRO A 244 17.82 -11.44 8.97
CA PRO A 244 17.14 -10.27 9.52
C PRO A 244 16.50 -10.56 10.89
N SER A 245 16.98 -9.86 11.92
CA SER A 245 16.32 -9.85 13.22
C SER A 245 14.89 -9.32 13.09
N GLU A 246 13.99 -9.65 14.02
CA GLU A 246 12.61 -9.15 13.97
C GLU A 246 12.53 -7.62 14.03
N GLU A 247 13.49 -6.99 14.71
CA GLU A 247 13.64 -5.54 14.70
C GLU A 247 14.01 -5.02 13.31
N PHE A 248 14.97 -5.68 12.63
CA PHE A 248 15.34 -5.34 11.26
C PHE A 248 14.17 -5.51 10.29
N LYS A 249 13.39 -6.59 10.39
CA LYS A 249 12.19 -6.79 9.56
C LYS A 249 11.13 -5.70 9.79
N ARG A 250 10.97 -5.25 11.03
CA ARG A 250 10.05 -4.14 11.37
C ARG A 250 10.55 -2.82 10.77
N ALA A 251 11.83 -2.51 10.95
CA ALA A 251 12.45 -1.32 10.37
C ALA A 251 12.37 -1.34 8.83
N TRP A 252 12.60 -2.51 8.23
CA TRP A 252 12.51 -2.72 6.78
C TRP A 252 11.12 -2.46 6.25
N ARG A 253 10.07 -3.02 6.86
CA ARG A 253 8.69 -2.72 6.47
C ARG A 253 8.37 -1.23 6.57
N GLU A 254 8.85 -0.56 7.60
CA GLU A 254 8.60 0.88 7.77
C GLU A 254 9.36 1.73 6.74
N LYS A 255 10.61 1.38 6.43
CA LYS A 255 11.36 2.04 5.35
C LYS A 255 10.81 1.75 3.96
N THR A 256 10.28 0.56 3.72
CA THR A 256 9.60 0.25 2.45
C THR A 256 8.43 1.20 2.23
N LYS A 257 7.59 1.43 3.25
CA LYS A 257 6.51 2.42 3.15
C LYS A 257 7.06 3.82 2.84
N PHE A 258 8.13 4.23 3.50
CA PHE A 258 8.76 5.53 3.26
C PHE A 258 9.23 5.67 1.80
N VAL A 259 9.94 4.67 1.27
CA VAL A 259 10.44 4.66 -0.12
C VAL A 259 9.28 4.68 -1.12
N LEU A 260 8.24 3.86 -0.90
CA LEU A 260 7.05 3.84 -1.77
C LEU A 260 6.34 5.19 -1.78
N ILE A 261 6.22 5.85 -0.63
CA ILE A 261 5.64 7.19 -0.52
C ILE A 261 6.50 8.22 -1.26
N ASP A 262 7.81 8.22 -1.06
CA ASP A 262 8.72 9.17 -1.74
C ASP A 262 8.71 8.96 -3.26
N ASN A 263 8.75 7.70 -3.72
CA ASN A 263 8.67 7.36 -5.14
C ASN A 263 7.37 7.85 -5.78
N GLU A 264 6.23 7.66 -5.11
CA GLU A 264 4.93 8.17 -5.61
C GLU A 264 4.86 9.70 -5.57
N GLN A 265 5.39 10.36 -4.53
CA GLN A 265 5.48 11.81 -4.49
C GLN A 265 6.40 12.37 -5.58
N ARG A 266 7.51 11.69 -5.87
CA ARG A 266 8.43 12.03 -6.96
C ARG A 266 7.73 11.91 -8.31
N ARG A 267 7.03 10.80 -8.56
CA ARG A 267 6.23 10.59 -9.77
C ARG A 267 5.17 11.68 -9.95
N ARG A 268 4.44 12.03 -8.89
CA ARG A 268 3.44 13.11 -8.91
C ARG A 268 4.04 14.47 -9.21
N ARG A 269 5.21 14.78 -8.64
CA ARG A 269 5.95 16.03 -8.92
C ARG A 269 6.40 16.10 -10.38
N GLN A 270 6.95 15.02 -10.92
CA GLN A 270 7.39 14.94 -12.31
C GLN A 270 6.22 15.12 -13.29
N VAL A 271 5.11 14.41 -13.09
CA VAL A 271 3.90 14.55 -13.95
C VAL A 271 3.34 15.97 -13.89
N LYS A 272 3.29 16.58 -12.70
CA LYS A 272 2.83 17.97 -12.55
C LYS A 272 3.75 18.95 -13.25
N ALA A 273 5.07 18.75 -13.18
CA ALA A 273 6.05 19.59 -13.86
C ALA A 273 5.90 19.47 -15.40
N GLN A 274 5.76 18.25 -15.92
CA GLN A 274 5.54 18.00 -17.35
C GLN A 274 4.26 18.68 -17.84
N MET A 275 3.14 18.51 -17.14
CA MET A 275 1.87 19.15 -17.51
C MET A 275 1.96 20.69 -17.52
N GLN A 276 2.75 21.27 -16.61
CA GLN A 276 2.98 22.72 -16.58
C GLN A 276 3.87 23.18 -17.73
N GLU A 277 4.86 22.39 -18.13
CA GLU A 277 5.75 22.67 -19.25
C GLU A 277 5.00 22.56 -20.59
N GLU A 278 4.26 21.48 -20.81
CA GLU A 278 3.37 21.31 -21.96
C GLU A 278 2.34 22.45 -22.02
N GLY A 279 1.77 22.84 -20.89
CA GLY A 279 0.85 23.98 -20.82
C GLY A 279 1.50 25.33 -21.17
N ARG A 280 2.79 25.51 -20.88
CA ARG A 280 3.55 26.72 -21.29
C ARG A 280 3.89 26.67 -22.77
N GLU A 281 4.27 25.51 -23.29
CA GLU A 281 4.58 25.32 -24.70
C GLU A 281 3.33 25.55 -25.57
N MET A 282 2.20 24.97 -25.20
CA MET A 282 0.92 25.17 -25.89
C MET A 282 0.53 26.64 -25.95
N LYS A 283 0.70 27.40 -24.86
CA LYS A 283 0.45 28.85 -24.86
C LYS A 283 1.38 29.61 -25.80
N ARG A 284 2.67 29.26 -25.83
CA ARG A 284 3.64 29.89 -26.76
C ARG A 284 3.28 29.61 -28.22
N VAL A 285 2.88 28.39 -28.54
CA VAL A 285 2.45 28.00 -29.89
C VAL A 285 1.16 28.72 -30.28
N GLU A 286 0.19 28.81 -29.36
CA GLU A 286 -1.07 29.53 -29.58
C GLU A 286 -0.83 31.04 -29.79
N GLU A 287 -0.05 31.68 -28.92
CA GLU A 287 0.32 33.10 -29.06
C GLU A 287 1.04 33.39 -30.39
N GLU A 288 1.95 32.51 -30.81
CA GLU A 288 2.62 32.65 -32.11
C GLU A 288 1.63 32.48 -33.28
N ALA A 289 0.73 31.51 -33.19
CA ALA A 289 -0.32 31.30 -34.19
C ALA A 289 -1.29 32.50 -34.27
N GLU A 290 -1.65 33.09 -33.13
CA GLU A 290 -2.47 34.29 -33.04
C GLU A 290 -1.76 35.51 -33.62
N LEU A 291 -0.47 35.71 -33.33
CA LEU A 291 0.33 36.78 -33.93
C LEU A 291 0.43 36.62 -35.45
N ARG A 292 0.66 35.39 -35.94
CA ARG A 292 0.65 35.07 -37.37
C ARG A 292 -0.72 35.31 -38.00
N LYS A 293 -1.81 34.98 -37.30
CA LYS A 293 -3.18 35.26 -37.74
C LYS A 293 -3.44 36.77 -37.79
N ARG A 294 -3.09 37.51 -36.74
CA ARG A 294 -3.24 38.97 -36.64
C ARG A 294 -2.44 39.71 -37.71
N LYS A 295 -1.22 39.25 -38.01
CA LYS A 295 -0.40 39.82 -39.10
C LYS A 295 -1.07 39.59 -40.45
N ARG A 296 -1.52 38.36 -40.74
CA ARG A 296 -2.27 38.05 -41.98
C ARG A 296 -3.53 38.90 -42.10
N GLU A 297 -4.32 39.02 -41.03
CA GLU A 297 -5.53 39.85 -41.03
C GLU A 297 -5.21 41.34 -41.24
N SER A 298 -4.12 41.84 -40.66
CA SER A 298 -3.68 43.23 -40.87
C SER A 298 -3.21 43.47 -42.30
N GLU A 299 -2.50 42.53 -42.92
CA GLU A 299 -2.07 42.61 -44.33
C GLU A 299 -3.28 42.58 -45.26
N VAL A 300 -4.25 41.70 -45.01
CA VAL A 300 -5.51 41.65 -45.77
C VAL A 300 -6.26 42.98 -45.67
N LYS A 301 -6.49 43.50 -44.45
CA LYS A 301 -7.16 44.81 -44.25
C LYS A 301 -6.38 45.97 -44.89
N TRP A 302 -5.05 45.90 -44.90
CA TRP A 302 -4.20 46.89 -45.57
C TRP A 302 -4.36 46.84 -47.09
N GLU A 303 -4.44 45.65 -47.70
CA GLU A 303 -4.70 45.50 -49.13
C GLU A 303 -6.14 45.87 -49.50
N GLU A 304 -7.14 45.56 -48.67
CA GLU A 304 -8.53 45.98 -48.90
C GLU A 304 -8.67 47.50 -48.95
N THR A 305 -7.99 48.21 -48.05
CA THR A 305 -7.98 49.69 -48.01
C THR A 305 -7.03 50.32 -49.05
N ARG A 306 -6.40 49.52 -49.92
CA ARG A 306 -5.45 49.99 -50.93
C ARG A 306 -6.08 50.92 -51.95
N GLU A 307 -7.21 50.55 -52.54
CA GLU A 307 -7.88 51.36 -53.56
C GLU A 307 -8.36 52.70 -52.98
N GLU A 308 -8.86 52.68 -51.75
CA GLU A 308 -9.29 53.88 -51.04
C GLU A 308 -8.12 54.81 -50.72
N ARG A 309 -6.97 54.26 -50.27
CA ARG A 309 -5.73 55.03 -50.09
C ARG A 309 -5.17 55.57 -51.41
N ILE A 310 -5.18 54.78 -52.49
CA ILE A 310 -4.74 55.21 -53.82
C ILE A 310 -5.66 56.32 -54.34
N GLY A 311 -6.97 56.20 -54.17
CA GLY A 311 -7.96 57.23 -54.49
C GLY A 311 -7.67 58.54 -53.74
N SER A 312 -7.50 58.46 -52.42
CA SER A 312 -7.14 59.62 -51.58
C SER A 312 -5.81 60.27 -52.01
N TRP A 313 -4.80 59.47 -52.35
CA TRP A 313 -3.52 59.99 -52.85
C TRP A 313 -3.62 60.63 -54.23
N ARG A 314 -4.39 60.02 -55.17
CA ARG A 314 -4.66 60.61 -56.50
C ARG A 314 -5.40 61.94 -56.39
N GLU A 315 -6.33 62.07 -55.46
CA GLU A 315 -7.02 63.33 -55.18
C GLU A 315 -6.08 64.37 -54.55
N PHE A 316 -5.24 63.99 -53.59
CA PHE A 316 -4.22 64.86 -53.00
C PHE A 316 -3.22 65.36 -54.05
N ALA A 317 -2.74 64.47 -54.93
CA ALA A 317 -1.85 64.81 -56.03
C ALA A 317 -2.52 65.78 -57.02
N LYS A 318 -3.81 65.57 -57.35
CA LYS A 318 -4.60 66.54 -58.12
C LYS A 318 -4.77 67.89 -57.39
N LYS A 319 -4.68 67.92 -56.05
CA LYS A 319 -4.98 69.09 -55.22
C LYS A 319 -3.76 69.89 -54.74
N GLY A 320 -2.52 69.38 -54.86
CA GLY A 320 -1.35 70.26 -54.80
C GLY A 320 0.00 69.68 -54.35
N GLY A 321 0.76 69.11 -55.28
CA GLY A 321 2.22 69.04 -55.13
C GLY A 321 2.94 68.75 -56.45
N GLY A 322 3.50 69.72 -57.18
CA GLY A 322 3.49 71.17 -57.04
C GLY A 322 4.16 71.81 -58.26
N ALA A 323 3.46 72.81 -58.86
CA ALA A 323 3.98 74.07 -59.43
C ALA A 323 2.88 74.72 -60.30
N GLY A 324 2.09 75.64 -59.70
CA GLY A 324 1.28 76.61 -60.45
C GLY A 324 -0.13 76.91 -59.92
N GLY A 325 -0.25 77.79 -58.90
CA GLY A 325 -1.38 78.73 -58.79
C GLY A 325 -2.44 78.55 -57.68
N GLY A 326 -2.40 79.45 -56.68
CA GLY A 326 -3.52 79.87 -55.81
C GLY A 326 -3.87 78.94 -54.63
N GLU A 327 -4.03 79.33 -53.36
CA GLU A 327 -4.23 80.63 -52.72
C GLU A 327 -3.97 80.46 -51.21
N LYS A 328 -3.36 81.45 -50.57
CA LYS A 328 -3.02 81.45 -49.13
C LYS A 328 -4.27 81.40 -48.25
N ARG A 329 -4.60 80.24 -47.66
CA ARG A 329 -5.49 80.19 -46.49
C ARG A 329 -4.72 80.54 -45.21
N LYS A 330 -5.02 81.71 -44.65
CA LYS A 330 -4.48 82.23 -43.37
C LYS A 330 -4.64 81.19 -42.24
N LYS A 331 -3.54 80.87 -41.56
CA LYS A 331 -3.53 80.18 -40.25
C LYS A 331 -4.39 80.98 -39.26
N LYS A 332 -5.54 80.43 -38.84
CA LYS A 332 -6.22 80.87 -37.63
C LYS A 332 -5.54 80.19 -36.45
N LYS A 333 -4.83 80.99 -35.66
CA LYS A 333 -4.15 80.60 -34.41
C LYS A 333 -5.21 80.04 -33.45
N VAL A 334 -5.18 78.74 -33.18
CA VAL A 334 -5.98 78.15 -32.08
C VAL A 334 -5.26 78.54 -30.79
N LYS A 335 -5.98 79.21 -29.87
CA LYS A 335 -5.46 79.54 -28.53
C LYS A 335 -5.30 78.24 -27.73
N PRO A 336 -4.21 78.04 -26.98
CA PRO A 336 -4.12 76.95 -26.03
C PRO A 336 -5.15 77.18 -24.91
N LEU A 337 -5.92 76.14 -24.60
CA LEU A 337 -6.82 76.11 -23.45
C LEU A 337 -5.97 76.24 -22.19
N GLY A 338 -6.23 77.31 -21.43
CA GLY A 338 -5.75 77.48 -20.06
C GLY A 338 -6.58 76.69 -19.08
#